data_AF-A0A7S7Z488-F1
#
_entry.id   AF-A0A7S7Z488-F1
#
_cell.length_a   1.000
_cell.length_b   1.000
_cell.length_c   1.000
_cell.angle_alpha   90.00
_cell.angle_beta   90.00
_cell.angle_gamma   90.00
#
_symmetry.space_group_name_H-M   'P 1'
#
loop_
_entity.id
_entity.type
_entity.pdbx_description
1 polymer ?
#
loop_
_entity_poly.entity_id
_entity_poly.type
_entity_poly.pdbx_seq_one_letter_code
_entity_poly.pdbx_strand_id
1 'polypeptide(L)'
;MRALLLLTALALGIAGLASMAPASARDYPWCVQGRGVGYPGDCMYQTRAQCLASASGRNVTCGINPRAAFARQRSAYPARR
;
A
#
# COMPACT_ATOMS: atom_id res chain seq x y z
N MET A 1 11.13 40.47 -14.12
CA MET A 1 10.36 40.01 -12.93
C MET A 1 9.49 38.79 -13.22
N ARG A 2 8.68 38.76 -14.29
CA ARG A 2 7.85 37.59 -14.67
C ARG A 2 8.65 36.33 -15.03
N ALA A 3 9.79 36.47 -15.70
CA ALA A 3 10.66 35.33 -16.05
C ALA A 3 11.26 34.60 -14.83
N LEU A 4 11.56 35.34 -13.75
CA LEU A 4 12.07 34.76 -12.50
C LEU A 4 11.00 33.92 -11.77
N LEU A 5 9.73 34.35 -11.82
CA LEU A 5 8.61 33.61 -11.23
C LEU A 5 8.29 32.31 -11.98
N LEU A 6 8.53 32.28 -13.29
CA LEU A 6 8.34 31.07 -14.11
C LEU A 6 9.46 30.04 -13.86
N LEU A 7 10.69 30.51 -13.62
CA LEU A 7 11.85 29.64 -13.34
C LEU A 7 11.75 28.95 -11.97
N THR A 8 11.22 29.63 -10.94
CA THR A 8 11.03 29.02 -9.62
C THR A 8 9.90 28.00 -9.60
N ALA A 9 8.81 28.24 -10.35
CA ALA A 9 7.71 27.28 -10.49
C ALA A 9 8.17 25.98 -11.18
N LEU A 10 9.07 26.08 -12.17
CA LEU A 10 9.61 24.91 -12.87
C LEU A 10 10.57 24.08 -12.00
N ALA A 11 11.38 24.74 -11.16
CA ALA A 11 12.30 24.07 -10.24
C ALA A 11 11.56 23.25 -9.15
N LEU A 12 10.41 23.72 -8.70
CA LEU A 12 9.57 23.02 -7.73
C LEU A 12 8.87 21.77 -8.33
N GLY A 13 8.60 21.77 -9.64
CA GLY A 13 7.99 20.62 -10.32
C GLY A 13 8.94 19.42 -10.49
N ILE A 14 10.24 19.66 -10.70
CA ILE A 14 11.23 18.60 -10.97
C ILE A 14 11.61 17.84 -9.70
N ALA A 15 11.59 18.49 -8.53
CA ALA A 15 11.91 17.87 -7.24
C ALA A 15 10.89 16.78 -6.81
N GLY A 16 9.67 16.79 -7.37
CA GLY A 16 8.63 15.80 -7.06
C GLY A 16 8.79 14.44 -7.73
N LEU A 17 9.66 14.33 -8.76
CA LEU A 17 9.81 13.09 -9.55
C LEU A 17 10.85 12.12 -8.94
N ALA A 18 11.73 12.59 -8.06
CA ALA A 18 12.82 11.78 -7.48
C ALA A 18 12.38 10.83 -6.35
N SER A 19 11.12 10.90 -5.91
CA SER A 19 10.57 10.07 -4.81
C SER A 19 9.79 8.84 -5.30
N MET A 20 9.81 8.55 -6.61
CA MET A 20 9.18 7.37 -7.19
C MET A 20 9.99 6.11 -6.87
N ALA A 21 9.86 5.60 -5.65
CA ALA A 21 10.42 4.30 -5.29
C ALA A 21 9.76 3.20 -6.15
N PRO A 22 10.50 2.16 -6.58
CA PRO A 22 9.90 1.03 -7.26
C PRO A 22 8.81 0.43 -6.36
N ALA A 23 7.64 0.15 -6.95
CA ALA A 23 6.53 -0.51 -6.26
C ALA A 23 6.96 -1.92 -5.86
N SER A 24 7.60 -2.02 -4.69
CA SER A 24 7.94 -3.30 -4.09
C SER A 24 6.64 -3.96 -3.68
N ALA A 25 6.36 -5.14 -4.25
CA ALA A 25 5.22 -5.97 -3.85
C ALA A 25 5.46 -6.49 -2.42
N ARG A 26 5.14 -5.64 -1.43
CA ARG A 26 5.24 -5.96 -0.02
C ARG A 26 3.93 -6.60 0.41
N ASP A 27 4.02 -7.77 1.06
CA ASP A 27 2.87 -8.39 1.68
C ASP A 27 2.46 -7.62 2.95
N TYR A 28 1.56 -6.66 2.79
CA TYR A 28 0.97 -5.93 3.91
C TYR A 28 0.01 -6.84 4.70
N PRO A 29 -0.01 -6.77 6.04
CA PRO A 29 -0.80 -7.69 6.86
C PRO A 29 -2.32 -7.45 6.82
N TRP A 30 -2.80 -6.29 6.36
CA TRP A 30 -4.22 -5.94 6.36
C TRP A 30 -4.71 -5.58 4.96
N CYS A 31 -5.93 -6.06 4.64
CA CYS A 31 -6.60 -5.80 3.39
C CYS A 31 -8.01 -5.22 3.61
N VAL A 32 -8.41 -4.28 2.76
CA VAL A 32 -9.81 -3.88 2.63
C VAL A 32 -10.53 -4.95 1.82
N GLN A 33 -11.58 -5.52 2.39
CA GLN A 33 -12.35 -6.65 1.85
C GLN A 33 -13.83 -6.30 1.82
N GLY A 34 -14.56 -6.77 0.82
CA GLY A 34 -16.00 -6.55 0.76
C GLY A 34 -16.52 -6.63 -0.67
N ARG A 35 -17.80 -6.29 -0.81
CA ARG A 35 -18.49 -6.36 -2.10
C ARG A 35 -17.85 -5.36 -3.06
N GLY A 36 -17.35 -5.85 -4.20
CA GLY A 36 -16.69 -5.01 -5.23
C GLY A 36 -15.16 -4.95 -5.18
N VAL A 37 -14.50 -5.49 -4.14
CA VAL A 37 -13.02 -5.49 -4.02
C VAL A 37 -12.41 -6.88 -4.30
N GLY A 38 -13.23 -7.94 -4.29
CA GLY A 38 -12.76 -9.32 -4.49
C GLY A 38 -11.96 -9.87 -3.30
N TYR A 39 -11.46 -11.10 -3.43
CA TYR A 39 -10.59 -11.74 -2.44
C TYR A 39 -9.15 -11.87 -3.00
N PRO A 40 -8.10 -11.55 -2.22
CA PRO A 40 -8.09 -11.18 -0.80
C PRO A 40 -8.42 -9.70 -0.51
N GLY A 41 -8.80 -8.92 -1.52
CA GLY A 41 -9.09 -7.49 -1.40
C GLY A 41 -7.87 -6.60 -1.68
N ASP A 42 -7.92 -5.36 -1.21
CA ASP A 42 -6.86 -4.37 -1.38
C ASP A 42 -5.91 -4.36 -0.17
N CYS A 43 -4.73 -4.98 -0.33
CA CYS A 43 -3.77 -5.26 0.75
C CYS A 43 -2.60 -4.26 0.76
N MET A 44 -2.89 -3.01 1.14
CA MET A 44 -1.91 -1.91 1.15
C MET A 44 -1.67 -1.34 2.57
N TYR A 45 -2.12 -2.03 3.63
CA TYR A 45 -2.19 -1.46 4.98
C TYR A 45 -1.33 -2.19 6.00
N GLN A 46 -0.48 -1.45 6.71
CA GLN A 46 0.41 -2.01 7.71
C GLN A 46 -0.28 -2.25 9.06
N THR A 47 -1.28 -1.43 9.40
CA THR A 47 -2.06 -1.57 10.62
C THR A 47 -3.55 -1.69 10.33
N ARG A 48 -4.28 -2.35 11.23
CA ARG A 48 -5.74 -2.45 11.14
C ARG A 48 -6.41 -1.08 11.15
N ALA A 49 -5.87 -0.12 11.90
CA ALA A 49 -6.39 1.25 11.97
C ALA A 49 -6.29 1.97 10.61
N GLN A 50 -5.17 1.84 9.89
CA GLN A 50 -5.02 2.38 8.54
C GLN A 50 -6.03 1.77 7.55
N CYS A 51 -6.26 0.46 7.65
CA CYS A 51 -7.28 -0.21 6.86
C CYS A 51 -8.68 0.33 7.19
N LEU A 52 -9.04 0.43 8.47
CA LEU A 52 -10.36 0.92 8.90
C LEU A 52 -10.61 2.37 8.47
N ALA A 53 -9.59 3.23 8.56
CA ALA A 53 -9.65 4.59 8.05
C ALA A 53 -9.95 4.61 6.54
N SER A 54 -9.36 3.69 5.78
CA SER A 54 -9.57 3.58 4.34
C SER A 54 -10.88 2.89 3.95
N ALA A 55 -11.44 2.04 4.83
CA ALA A 55 -12.72 1.36 4.66
C ALA A 55 -13.92 2.23 5.06
N SER A 56 -13.67 3.27 5.86
CA SER A 56 -14.71 4.16 6.38
C SER A 56 -15.53 4.78 5.25
N GLY A 57 -16.86 4.65 5.34
CA GLY A 57 -17.79 5.16 4.32
C GLY A 57 -17.89 4.33 3.03
N ARG A 58 -17.12 3.25 2.86
CA ARG A 58 -17.05 2.48 1.61
C ARG A 58 -17.83 1.15 1.61
N ASN A 59 -18.61 0.86 2.67
CA ASN A 59 -19.34 -0.41 2.85
C ASN A 59 -18.46 -1.67 2.64
N VAL A 60 -17.23 -1.60 3.13
CA VAL A 60 -16.21 -2.65 3.10
C VAL A 60 -15.64 -2.83 4.50
N THR A 61 -15.02 -3.96 4.76
CA THR A 61 -14.43 -4.35 6.04
C THR A 61 -12.91 -4.52 5.91
N CYS A 62 -12.26 -4.81 7.04
CA CYS A 62 -10.83 -5.09 7.09
C CYS A 62 -10.58 -6.54 7.46
N GLY A 63 -9.83 -7.26 6.63
CA GLY A 63 -9.40 -8.63 6.86
C GLY A 63 -7.88 -8.77 6.89
N ILE A 64 -7.41 -9.91 7.39
CA ILE A 64 -5.99 -10.27 7.39
C ILE A 64 -5.58 -10.69 5.98
N ASN A 65 -4.41 -10.25 5.52
CA ASN A 65 -3.84 -10.72 4.27
C ASN A 65 -3.39 -12.17 4.40
N PRO A 66 -3.98 -13.13 3.65
CA PRO A 66 -3.55 -14.51 3.69
C PRO A 66 -2.08 -14.67 3.27
N ARG A 67 -1.58 -13.88 2.31
CA ARG A 67 -0.17 -13.97 1.87
C ARG A 67 0.78 -13.65 3.01
N ALA A 68 0.50 -12.60 3.78
CA ALA A 68 1.28 -12.24 4.95
C ALA A 68 1.17 -13.29 6.09
N ALA A 69 -0.02 -13.86 6.29
CA ALA A 69 -0.25 -14.90 7.29
C ALA A 69 0.50 -16.21 6.96
N PHE A 70 0.47 -16.65 5.70
CA PHE A 70 1.07 -17.89 5.23
C PHE A 70 2.57 -17.77 4.92
N ALA A 71 3.09 -16.57 4.61
CA ALA A 71 4.54 -16.35 4.45
C ALA A 71 5.31 -16.75 5.71
N ARG A 72 4.77 -16.43 6.90
CA ARG A 72 5.33 -16.86 8.19
C ARG A 72 5.37 -18.38 8.35
N GLN A 73 4.35 -19.09 7.85
CA GLN A 73 4.27 -20.54 7.95
C GLN A 73 5.29 -21.25 7.05
N ARG A 74 5.54 -20.72 5.84
CA ARG A 74 6.60 -21.23 4.95
C ARG A 74 7.99 -21.09 5.55
N SER A 75 8.26 -20.02 6.28
CA SER A 75 9.53 -19.85 6.99
C SER A 75 9.66 -20.78 8.20
N ALA A 76 8.56 -21.15 8.84
CA ALA A 76 8.53 -22.03 10.01
C ALA A 76 8.61 -23.53 9.68
N TYR A 77 8.30 -23.92 8.44
CA TYR A 77 8.58 -25.27 7.94
C TYR A 77 9.97 -25.27 7.29
N PRO A 78 11.06 -25.67 7.99
CA PRO A 78 12.32 -25.90 7.30
C PRO A 78 12.07 -26.98 6.26
N ALA A 79 12.33 -26.67 5.00
CA ALA A 79 12.35 -27.65 3.93
C ALA A 79 13.35 -28.73 4.34
N ARG A 80 12.85 -29.85 4.89
CA ARG A 80 13.64 -31.07 5.07
C ARG A 80 14.05 -31.51 3.67
N ARG A 81 15.28 -31.20 3.29
CA ARG A 81 15.99 -31.90 2.22
C ARG A 81 16.65 -33.13 2.82
#